data_AF-A0A558ZSG8-F1
#
_entry.id   AF-A0A558ZSG8-F1
#
_cell.length_a   1.000
_cell.length_b   1.000
_cell.length_c   1.000
_cell.angle_alpha   90.00
_cell.angle_beta   90.00
_cell.angle_gamma   90.00
#
_symmetry.space_group_name_H-M   'P 1'
#
loop_
_entity.id
_entity.type
_entity.pdbx_description
1 polymer ?
#
loop_
_entity_poly.entity_id
_entity_poly.type
_entity_poly.pdbx_seq_one_letter_code
_entity_poly.pdbx_strand_id
1 'polypeptide(L)'
;MLEFQMAEIEAANLQAGEDLALNQERDKLLNHKNIADTLTNAYSLLDNEDFSSLANVRSAMNDMESVEEYDPEYREISSSLSETYYVLEDISKRLEAIIEDLDFDGNRLMQVENRLDLLHTITRKYGGTVDDVLLYFAKITEEYNLLTGNILSSEDMETELKKLEVNLVDLAGQLASARHDLAQQLEAEIKQELQDLYMEKA
;
A
#
# COMPACT_ATOMS: atom_id res chain seq x y z
N MET A 1 -9.08 33.63 7.37
CA MET A 1 -9.79 32.77 6.40
C MET A 1 -8.79 32.11 5.46
N LEU A 2 -7.97 32.87 4.71
CA LEU A 2 -6.92 32.32 3.83
C LEU A 2 -5.91 31.43 4.56
N GLU A 3 -5.41 31.86 5.72
CA GLU A 3 -4.47 31.08 6.55
C GLU A 3 -5.01 29.69 6.94
N PHE A 4 -6.30 29.60 7.26
CA PHE A 4 -6.95 28.32 7.56
C PHE A 4 -7.04 27.41 6.33
N GLN A 5 -7.38 27.98 5.17
CA GLN A 5 -7.44 27.23 3.91
C GLN A 5 -6.06 26.73 3.49
N MET A 6 -5.03 27.58 3.63
CA MET A 6 -3.64 27.22 3.36
C MET A 6 -3.19 26.07 4.26
N ALA A 7 -3.39 26.19 5.59
CA ALA A 7 -3.01 25.14 6.53
C ALA A 7 -3.74 23.80 6.27
N GLU A 8 -5.01 23.84 5.85
CA GLU A 8 -5.75 22.64 5.51
C GLU A 8 -5.23 21.96 4.23
N ILE A 9 -4.96 22.73 3.17
CA ILE A 9 -4.41 22.19 1.92
C ILE A 9 -2.97 21.69 2.10
N GLU A 10 -2.16 22.41 2.87
CA GLU A 10 -0.79 22.03 3.19
C GLU A 10 -0.74 20.73 4.03
N ALA A 11 -1.63 20.60 5.02
CA ALA A 11 -1.75 19.37 5.81
C ALA A 11 -2.17 18.16 4.97
N ALA A 12 -2.91 18.36 3.88
CA ALA A 12 -3.28 17.29 2.95
C ALA A 12 -2.10 16.80 2.11
N ASN A 13 -1.01 17.57 2.01
CA ASN A 13 0.22 17.23 1.29
C ASN A 13 -0.07 16.68 -0.13
N LEU A 14 -0.83 17.45 -0.91
CA LEU A 14 -1.25 17.06 -2.25
C LEU A 14 -0.05 16.96 -3.20
N GLN A 15 -0.03 15.95 -4.06
CA GLN A 15 0.95 15.82 -5.14
C GLN A 15 0.27 15.94 -6.50
N ALA A 16 0.92 16.61 -7.45
CA ALA A 16 0.37 16.81 -8.79
C ALA A 16 0.11 15.46 -9.50
N GLY A 17 -1.06 15.30 -10.08
CA GLY A 17 -1.51 14.07 -10.75
C GLY A 17 -1.68 12.83 -9.86
N GLU A 18 -1.64 12.98 -8.53
CA GLU A 18 -1.76 11.86 -7.58
C GLU A 18 -3.12 11.17 -7.65
N ASP A 19 -4.21 11.94 -7.80
CA ASP A 19 -5.56 11.43 -7.95
C ASP A 19 -5.69 10.49 -9.16
N LEU A 20 -5.10 10.85 -10.30
CA LEU A 20 -5.11 10.00 -11.50
C LEU A 20 -4.35 8.69 -11.27
N ALA A 21 -3.16 8.77 -10.67
CA ALA A 21 -2.34 7.58 -10.38
C ALA A 21 -3.04 6.63 -9.40
N LEU A 22 -3.61 7.16 -8.32
CA LEU A 22 -4.33 6.38 -7.31
C LEU A 22 -5.62 5.77 -7.85
N ASN A 23 -6.37 6.46 -8.70
CA ASN A 23 -7.55 5.87 -9.34
C ASN A 23 -7.17 4.67 -10.22
N GLN A 24 -6.11 4.79 -11.02
CA GLN A 24 -5.61 3.67 -11.84
C GLN A 24 -5.14 2.49 -10.99
N GLU A 25 -4.47 2.78 -9.87
CA GLU A 25 -4.04 1.75 -8.92
C GLU A 25 -5.25 1.06 -8.26
N ARG A 26 -6.23 1.84 -7.78
CA ARG A 26 -7.48 1.33 -7.20
C ARG A 26 -8.20 0.40 -8.17
N ASP A 27 -8.34 0.79 -9.43
CA ASP A 27 -9.07 -0.01 -10.42
C ASP A 27 -8.39 -1.37 -10.65
N LYS A 28 -7.05 -1.41 -10.67
CA LYS A 28 -6.30 -2.68 -10.73
C LYS A 28 -6.54 -3.54 -9.49
N LEU A 29 -6.47 -2.95 -8.30
CA LEU A 29 -6.68 -3.66 -7.03
C LEU A 29 -8.11 -4.19 -6.91
N LEU A 30 -9.12 -3.42 -7.34
CA LEU A 30 -10.51 -3.86 -7.36
C LEU A 30 -10.73 -5.03 -8.33
N ASN A 31 -10.07 -5.03 -9.48
CA ASN A 31 -10.13 -6.18 -10.39
C ASN A 31 -9.53 -7.43 -9.74
N HIS A 32 -8.40 -7.32 -9.05
CA HIS A 32 -7.80 -8.43 -8.31
C HIS A 32 -8.73 -8.94 -7.21
N LYS A 33 -9.32 -8.03 -6.43
CA LYS A 33 -10.33 -8.37 -5.42
C LYS A 33 -11.50 -9.14 -6.03
N ASN A 34 -12.08 -8.63 -7.10
CA ASN A 34 -13.20 -9.27 -7.77
C ASN A 34 -12.86 -10.68 -8.24
N ILE A 35 -11.65 -10.89 -8.78
CA ILE A 35 -11.16 -12.21 -9.18
C ILE A 35 -11.04 -13.14 -7.96
N ALA A 36 -10.39 -12.69 -6.89
CA ALA A 36 -10.20 -13.47 -5.67
C ALA A 36 -11.53 -13.85 -5.03
N ASP A 37 -12.45 -12.90 -4.87
CA ASP A 37 -13.78 -13.12 -4.31
C ASP A 37 -14.58 -14.10 -5.18
N THR A 38 -14.53 -13.95 -6.51
CA THR A 38 -15.26 -14.82 -7.45
C THR A 38 -14.75 -16.25 -7.40
N LEU A 39 -13.42 -16.45 -7.41
CA LEU A 39 -12.81 -17.78 -7.35
C LEU A 39 -13.09 -18.46 -6.01
N THR A 40 -12.93 -17.72 -4.91
CA THR A 40 -13.23 -18.22 -3.55
C THR A 40 -14.69 -18.65 -3.42
N ASN A 41 -15.61 -17.84 -3.95
CA ASN A 41 -17.04 -18.18 -3.96
C ASN A 41 -17.33 -19.41 -4.84
N ALA A 42 -16.74 -19.50 -6.04
CA ALA A 42 -16.91 -20.66 -6.92
C ALA A 42 -16.41 -21.96 -6.25
N TYR A 43 -15.24 -21.91 -5.61
CA TYR A 43 -14.71 -23.03 -4.82
C TYR A 43 -15.67 -23.40 -3.69
N SER A 44 -16.12 -22.42 -2.91
CA SER A 44 -17.00 -22.65 -1.76
C SER A 44 -18.37 -23.24 -2.15
N LEU A 45 -18.87 -22.97 -3.36
CA LEU A 45 -20.09 -23.58 -3.88
C LEU A 45 -19.90 -25.05 -4.30
N LEU A 46 -18.69 -25.40 -4.73
CA LEU A 46 -18.35 -26.76 -5.14
C LEU A 46 -18.01 -27.62 -3.92
N ASP A 47 -17.16 -27.12 -3.03
CA ASP A 47 -16.66 -27.85 -1.88
C ASP A 47 -16.44 -26.93 -0.67
N ASN A 48 -17.38 -26.95 0.27
CA ASN A 48 -17.33 -26.26 1.56
C ASN A 48 -17.89 -27.19 2.65
N GLU A 49 -17.41 -27.04 3.88
CA GLU A 49 -17.80 -27.83 5.05
C GLU A 49 -19.32 -27.85 5.30
N ASP A 50 -20.00 -26.72 5.07
CA ASP A 50 -21.45 -26.59 5.36
C ASP A 50 -22.35 -27.08 4.22
N PHE A 51 -21.94 -26.88 2.96
CA PHE A 51 -22.74 -27.23 1.77
C PHE A 51 -21.84 -27.52 0.57
N SER A 52 -21.48 -28.78 0.38
CA SER A 52 -20.65 -29.23 -0.76
C SER A 52 -21.54 -29.81 -1.87
N SER A 53 -21.59 -29.12 -3.02
CA SER A 53 -22.23 -29.65 -4.23
C SER A 53 -21.55 -30.95 -4.66
N LEU A 54 -20.23 -31.05 -4.50
CA LEU A 54 -19.45 -32.24 -4.83
C LEU A 54 -19.85 -33.44 -3.95
N ALA A 55 -20.13 -33.22 -2.66
CA ALA A 55 -20.63 -34.27 -1.76
C ALA A 55 -22.02 -34.78 -2.16
N ASN A 56 -22.90 -33.88 -2.63
CA ASN A 56 -24.22 -34.27 -3.15
C ASN A 56 -24.10 -35.09 -4.43
N VAL A 57 -23.23 -34.69 -5.36
CA VAL A 57 -22.95 -35.45 -6.59
C VAL A 57 -22.35 -36.82 -6.26
N ARG A 58 -21.43 -36.90 -5.28
CA ARG A 58 -20.86 -38.17 -4.80
C ARG A 58 -21.94 -39.10 -4.25
N SER A 59 -22.88 -38.56 -3.46
CA SER A 59 -24.00 -39.34 -2.92
C SER A 59 -24.89 -39.88 -4.05
N ALA A 60 -25.25 -39.04 -5.03
CA ALA A 60 -26.05 -39.47 -6.18
C ALA A 60 -25.33 -40.53 -7.04
N MET A 61 -24.01 -40.40 -7.21
CA MET A 61 -23.17 -41.40 -7.88
C MET A 61 -23.25 -42.75 -7.17
N ASN A 62 -23.07 -42.77 -5.84
CA ASN A 62 -23.14 -44.01 -5.04
C ASN A 62 -24.54 -44.66 -5.09
N ASP A 63 -25.60 -43.86 -5.04
CA ASP A 63 -26.97 -44.35 -5.14
C ASP A 63 -27.24 -44.99 -6.52
N MET A 64 -26.77 -44.39 -7.61
CA MET A 64 -26.94 -44.93 -8.96
C MET A 64 -26.07 -46.17 -9.20
N GLU A 65 -24.85 -46.22 -8.67
CA GLU A 65 -23.99 -47.41 -8.68
C GLU A 65 -24.69 -48.59 -7.99
N SER A 66 -25.47 -48.35 -6.93
CA SER A 66 -26.21 -49.42 -6.24
C SER A 66 -27.34 -50.06 -7.07
N VAL A 67 -27.79 -49.41 -8.14
CA VAL A 67 -28.91 -49.86 -8.99
C VAL A 67 -28.53 -50.13 -10.46
N GLU A 68 -27.28 -49.94 -10.85
CA GLU A 68 -26.85 -50.01 -12.25
C GLU A 68 -26.96 -51.40 -12.91
N GLU A 69 -27.09 -52.47 -12.11
CA GLU A 69 -27.28 -53.83 -12.64
C GLU A 69 -28.72 -54.14 -13.02
N TYR A 70 -29.70 -53.35 -12.55
CA TYR A 70 -31.13 -53.63 -12.77
C TYR A 70 -31.64 -53.17 -14.13
N ASP A 71 -31.03 -52.14 -14.73
CA ASP A 71 -31.44 -51.59 -16.04
C ASP A 71 -30.25 -50.96 -16.79
N PRO A 72 -30.08 -51.21 -18.10
CA PRO A 72 -29.06 -50.54 -18.91
C PRO A 72 -29.10 -49.01 -18.86
N GLU A 73 -30.28 -48.39 -18.75
CA GLU A 73 -30.44 -46.93 -18.62
C GLU A 73 -29.82 -46.43 -17.31
N TYR A 74 -29.97 -47.18 -16.21
CA TYR A 74 -29.37 -46.83 -14.92
C TYR A 74 -27.85 -46.92 -14.96
N ARG A 75 -27.30 -47.89 -15.71
CA ARG A 75 -25.86 -48.01 -15.92
C ARG A 75 -25.27 -46.83 -16.70
N GLU A 76 -25.98 -46.36 -17.73
CA GLU A 76 -25.55 -45.17 -18.48
C GLU A 76 -25.54 -43.92 -17.58
N ILE A 77 -26.55 -43.74 -16.73
CA ILE A 77 -26.62 -42.63 -15.77
C ILE A 77 -25.52 -42.76 -14.71
N SER A 78 -25.33 -43.95 -14.12
CA SER A 78 -24.26 -44.24 -13.14
C SER A 78 -22.88 -43.89 -13.68
N SER A 79 -22.58 -44.36 -14.90
CA SER A 79 -21.31 -44.05 -15.58
C SER A 79 -21.13 -42.54 -15.80
N SER A 80 -22.17 -41.85 -16.27
CA SER A 80 -22.13 -40.40 -16.53
C SER A 80 -21.94 -39.59 -15.24
N LEU A 81 -22.57 -40.00 -14.13
CA LEU A 81 -22.39 -39.38 -12.81
C LEU A 81 -20.96 -39.58 -12.29
N SER A 82 -20.40 -40.78 -12.46
CA SER A 82 -19.03 -41.08 -12.04
C SER A 82 -18.01 -40.20 -12.78
N GLU A 83 -18.14 -40.10 -14.11
CA GLU A 83 -17.29 -39.21 -14.92
C GLU A 83 -17.43 -37.75 -14.49
N THR A 84 -18.67 -37.28 -14.30
CA THR A 84 -18.95 -35.90 -13.88
C THR A 84 -18.37 -35.59 -12.50
N TYR A 85 -18.49 -36.52 -11.55
CA TYR A 85 -17.95 -36.38 -10.21
C TYR A 85 -16.43 -36.12 -10.24
N TYR A 86 -15.68 -36.96 -10.95
CA TYR A 86 -14.22 -36.81 -11.02
C TYR A 86 -13.78 -35.54 -11.76
N VAL A 87 -14.54 -35.12 -12.78
CA VAL A 87 -14.31 -33.83 -13.46
C VAL A 87 -14.52 -32.65 -12.50
N LEU A 88 -15.60 -32.65 -11.72
CA LEU A 88 -15.85 -31.60 -10.74
C LEU A 88 -14.82 -31.60 -9.61
N GLU A 89 -14.37 -32.77 -9.17
CA GLU A 89 -13.34 -32.90 -8.15
C GLU A 89 -11.99 -32.31 -8.63
N ASP A 90 -11.58 -32.60 -9.88
CA ASP A 90 -10.38 -32.00 -10.48
C ASP A 90 -10.49 -30.47 -10.57
N ILE A 91 -11.63 -29.95 -11.04
CA ILE A 91 -11.88 -28.50 -11.11
C ILE A 91 -11.78 -27.87 -9.72
N SER A 92 -12.36 -28.51 -8.70
CA SER A 92 -12.37 -27.99 -7.33
C SER A 92 -10.95 -27.91 -6.76
N LYS A 93 -10.13 -28.95 -6.94
CA LYS A 93 -8.71 -28.96 -6.53
C LYS A 93 -7.88 -27.90 -7.26
N ARG A 94 -8.15 -27.70 -8.55
CA ARG A 94 -7.47 -26.65 -9.34
C ARG A 94 -7.86 -25.25 -8.88
N LEU A 95 -9.12 -25.03 -8.51
CA LEU A 95 -9.56 -23.75 -7.94
C LEU A 95 -8.87 -23.50 -6.59
N GLU A 96 -8.81 -24.50 -5.71
CA GLU A 96 -8.11 -24.43 -4.43
C GLU A 96 -6.67 -23.97 -4.62
N ALA A 97 -5.91 -24.64 -5.50
CA ALA A 97 -4.52 -24.27 -5.79
C ALA A 97 -4.36 -22.83 -6.33
N ILE A 98 -5.27 -22.37 -7.19
CA ILE A 98 -5.26 -20.99 -7.69
C ILE A 98 -5.54 -19.98 -6.56
N ILE A 99 -6.42 -20.33 -5.62
CA ILE A 99 -6.75 -19.49 -4.47
C ILE A 99 -5.58 -19.42 -3.49
N GLU A 100 -4.85 -20.52 -3.27
CA GLU A 100 -3.65 -20.51 -2.43
C GLU A 100 -2.54 -19.61 -2.99
N ASP A 101 -2.42 -19.54 -4.32
CA ASP A 101 -1.43 -18.69 -5.02
C ASP A 101 -1.90 -17.24 -5.21
N LEU A 102 -3.14 -16.88 -4.86
CA LEU A 102 -3.70 -15.55 -5.05
C LEU A 102 -3.12 -14.55 -4.02
N ASP A 103 -2.27 -13.65 -4.50
CA ASP A 103 -1.72 -12.55 -3.70
C ASP A 103 -2.55 -11.27 -3.88
N PHE A 104 -3.66 -11.17 -3.13
CA PHE A 104 -4.47 -9.95 -3.05
C PHE A 104 -4.09 -9.10 -1.83
N ASP A 105 -3.50 -7.93 -2.08
CA ASP A 105 -3.18 -6.96 -1.03
C ASP A 105 -4.38 -6.04 -0.69
N GLY A 106 -5.26 -6.55 0.17
CA GLY A 106 -6.40 -5.78 0.69
C GLY A 106 -6.00 -4.56 1.53
N ASN A 107 -4.82 -4.60 2.18
CA ASN A 107 -4.32 -3.46 2.96
C ASN A 107 -3.96 -2.30 2.02
N ARG A 108 -3.33 -2.59 0.89
CA ARG A 108 -2.99 -1.58 -0.10
C ARG A 108 -4.24 -0.94 -0.71
N LEU A 109 -5.27 -1.73 -1.04
CA LEU A 109 -6.54 -1.19 -1.52
C LEU A 109 -7.15 -0.19 -0.51
N MET A 110 -7.21 -0.56 0.77
CA MET A 110 -7.72 0.32 1.83
C MET A 110 -6.89 1.60 1.97
N GLN A 111 -5.56 1.54 1.86
CA GLN A 111 -4.71 2.73 1.88
C GLN A 111 -5.01 3.68 0.71
N VAL A 112 -5.15 3.13 -0.50
CA VAL A 112 -5.47 3.89 -1.71
C VAL A 112 -6.85 4.55 -1.59
N GLU A 113 -7.86 3.82 -1.12
CA GLU A 113 -9.21 4.36 -0.89
C GLU A 113 -9.21 5.48 0.15
N ASN A 114 -8.56 5.29 1.30
CA ASN A 114 -8.43 6.33 2.33
C ASN A 114 -7.73 7.58 1.81
N ARG A 115 -6.68 7.43 0.98
CA ARG A 115 -5.99 8.57 0.37
C ARG A 115 -6.90 9.29 -0.62
N LEU A 116 -7.59 8.55 -1.48
CA LEU A 116 -8.57 9.12 -2.43
C LEU A 116 -9.71 9.87 -1.71
N ASP A 117 -10.19 9.36 -0.58
CA ASP A 117 -11.24 10.03 0.22
C ASP A 117 -10.77 11.37 0.80
N LEU A 118 -9.51 11.43 1.25
CA LEU A 118 -8.89 12.70 1.65
C LEU A 118 -8.80 13.67 0.46
N LEU A 119 -8.31 13.20 -0.69
CA LEU A 119 -8.23 14.02 -1.90
C LEU A 119 -9.60 14.55 -2.30
N HIS A 120 -10.64 13.71 -2.33
CA HIS A 120 -12.01 14.10 -2.63
C HIS A 120 -12.57 15.11 -1.62
N THR A 121 -12.25 14.97 -0.34
CA THR A 121 -12.68 15.93 0.69
C THR A 121 -12.10 17.31 0.43
N ILE A 122 -10.83 17.39 0.04
CA ILE A 122 -10.12 18.62 -0.25
C ILE A 122 -10.60 19.24 -1.57
N THR A 123 -10.67 18.45 -2.66
CA THR A 123 -11.14 18.94 -3.96
C THR A 123 -12.62 19.35 -3.94
N ARG A 124 -13.45 18.74 -3.09
CA ARG A 124 -14.83 19.20 -2.89
C ARG A 124 -14.92 20.56 -2.20
N LYS A 125 -13.99 20.91 -1.32
CA LYS A 125 -13.95 22.21 -0.62
C LYS A 125 -13.39 23.32 -1.51
N TYR A 126 -12.36 23.02 -2.29
CA TYR A 126 -11.59 24.03 -3.03
C TYR A 126 -11.81 24.02 -4.55
N GLY A 127 -12.47 22.97 -5.05
CA GLY A 127 -12.91 22.82 -6.43
C GLY A 127 -11.92 22.07 -7.32
N GLY A 128 -12.46 21.43 -8.36
CA GLY A 128 -11.69 20.84 -9.45
C GLY A 128 -10.98 19.52 -9.11
N THR A 129 -9.84 19.34 -9.75
CA THR A 129 -8.88 18.24 -9.57
C THR A 129 -7.85 18.58 -8.49
N VAL A 130 -6.99 17.62 -8.15
CA VAL A 130 -5.85 17.90 -7.25
C VAL A 130 -4.98 19.04 -7.78
N ASP A 131 -4.73 19.06 -9.09
CA ASP A 131 -3.94 20.12 -9.73
C ASP A 131 -4.63 21.48 -9.65
N ASP A 132 -5.96 21.53 -9.77
CA ASP A 132 -6.73 22.78 -9.59
C ASP A 132 -6.62 23.30 -8.15
N VAL A 133 -6.63 22.41 -7.16
CA VAL A 133 -6.44 22.80 -5.75
C VAL A 133 -5.03 23.31 -5.50
N LEU A 134 -4.00 22.70 -6.12
CA LEU A 134 -2.62 23.19 -6.04
C LEU A 134 -2.47 24.59 -6.66
N LEU A 135 -3.13 24.83 -7.80
CA LEU A 135 -3.19 26.17 -8.42
C LEU A 135 -3.91 27.18 -7.53
N TYR A 136 -5.03 26.77 -6.92
CA TYR A 136 -5.76 27.59 -5.95
C TYR A 136 -4.89 27.92 -4.73
N PHE A 137 -4.17 26.93 -4.20
CA PHE A 137 -3.24 27.08 -3.08
C PHE A 137 -2.14 28.10 -3.38
N ALA A 138 -1.54 28.05 -4.57
CA ALA A 138 -0.55 29.04 -5.00
C ALA A 138 -1.15 30.46 -5.04
N LYS A 139 -2.35 30.59 -5.59
CA LYS A 139 -3.06 31.88 -5.70
C LYS A 139 -3.38 32.49 -4.32
N ILE A 140 -3.94 31.71 -3.39
CA ILE A 140 -4.29 32.22 -2.06
C ILE A 140 -3.05 32.53 -1.22
N THR A 141 -1.93 31.83 -1.46
CA THR A 141 -0.65 32.10 -0.83
C THR A 141 -0.10 33.46 -1.27
N GLU A 142 -0.14 33.75 -2.57
CA GLU A 142 0.23 35.06 -3.11
C GLU A 142 -0.66 36.18 -2.53
N GLU A 143 -1.97 35.98 -2.52
CA GLU A 143 -2.93 36.93 -1.95
C GLU A 143 -2.69 37.17 -0.45
N TYR A 144 -2.42 36.12 0.33
CA TYR A 144 -2.11 36.23 1.75
C TYR A 144 -0.84 37.04 2.01
N ASN A 145 0.22 36.79 1.23
CA ASN A 145 1.48 37.52 1.36
C ASN A 145 1.32 39.01 1.03
N LEU A 146 0.53 39.34 0.00
CA LEU A 146 0.20 40.73 -0.34
C LEU A 146 -0.57 41.43 0.78
N LEU A 147 -1.53 40.75 1.41
CA LEU A 147 -2.37 41.32 2.47
C LEU A 147 -1.64 41.50 3.81
N THR A 148 -0.74 40.58 4.14
CA THR A 148 -0.03 40.59 5.44
C THR A 148 1.26 41.40 5.41
N GLY A 149 1.69 41.87 4.24
CA GLY A 149 2.99 42.53 4.10
C GLY A 149 4.16 41.56 4.30
N ASN A 150 3.91 40.24 4.34
CA ASN A 150 4.92 39.18 4.22
C ASN A 150 5.42 39.05 2.77
N ILE A 151 5.60 40.19 2.09
CA ILE A 151 6.50 40.26 0.97
C ILE A 151 7.89 40.32 1.61
N LEU A 152 8.42 39.17 2.04
CA LEU A 152 9.88 39.04 2.06
C LEU A 152 10.25 39.26 0.61
N SER A 153 10.80 40.44 0.31
CA SER A 153 11.35 40.66 -1.02
C SER A 153 12.38 39.55 -1.28
N SER A 154 12.63 39.23 -2.54
CA SER A 154 13.71 38.28 -2.86
C SER A 154 15.04 38.69 -2.19
N GLU A 155 15.25 39.99 -1.94
CA GLU A 155 16.38 40.52 -1.16
C GLU A 155 16.34 40.14 0.32
N ASP A 156 15.16 40.14 0.97
CA ASP A 156 15.03 39.74 2.37
C ASP A 156 15.26 38.24 2.55
N MET A 157 14.73 37.43 1.62
CA MET A 157 14.99 35.99 1.57
C MET A 157 16.47 35.68 1.31
N GLU A 158 17.12 36.42 0.41
CA GLU A 158 18.56 36.26 0.15
C GLU A 158 19.40 36.68 1.36
N THR A 159 18.94 37.67 2.13
CA THR A 159 19.58 38.11 3.36
C THR A 159 19.47 37.06 4.47
N GLU A 160 18.27 36.48 4.67
CA GLU A 160 18.09 35.38 5.63
C GLU A 160 18.83 34.10 5.20
N LEU A 161 18.88 33.78 3.90
CA LEU A 161 19.67 32.68 3.37
C LEU A 161 21.16 32.85 3.73
N LYS A 162 21.74 34.03 3.49
CA LYS A 162 23.14 34.31 3.85
C LYS A 162 23.39 34.20 5.36
N LYS A 163 22.45 34.62 6.21
CA LYS A 163 22.57 34.45 7.67
C LYS A 163 22.55 32.98 8.07
N LEU A 164 21.64 32.20 7.50
CA LEU A 164 21.52 30.77 7.75
C LEU A 164 22.75 30.00 7.26
N GLU A 165 23.31 30.36 6.10
CA GLU A 165 24.56 29.79 5.59
C GLU A 165 25.73 30.03 6.55
N VAL A 166 25.89 31.26 7.06
CA VAL A 166 26.94 31.58 8.05
C VAL A 166 26.78 30.74 9.31
N ASN A 167 25.55 30.63 9.83
CA ASN A 167 25.26 29.83 11.02
C ASN A 167 25.52 28.33 10.78
N LEU A 168 25.20 27.82 9.59
CA LEU A 168 25.44 26.43 9.21
C LEU A 168 26.94 26.11 9.17
N VAL A 169 27.75 27.01 8.60
CA VAL A 169 29.22 26.84 8.55
C VAL A 169 29.82 26.86 9.96
N ASP A 170 29.35 27.76 10.83
CA ASP A 170 29.82 27.84 12.22
C ASP A 170 29.47 26.57 13.01
N LEU A 171 28.21 26.13 12.96
CA LEU A 171 27.76 24.89 13.62
C LEU A 171 28.48 23.65 13.08
N ALA A 172 28.73 23.58 11.77
CA ALA A 172 29.51 22.50 11.16
C ALA A 172 30.96 22.51 11.67
N GLY A 173 31.56 23.68 11.85
CA GLY A 173 32.90 23.84 12.44
C GLY A 173 32.96 23.38 13.90
N GLN A 174 31.98 23.77 14.71
CA GLN A 174 31.86 23.32 16.10
C GLN A 174 31.71 21.79 16.19
N LEU A 175 30.86 21.20 15.35
CA LEU A 175 30.67 19.75 15.29
C LEU A 175 31.95 19.03 14.87
N ALA A 176 32.68 19.56 13.89
CA ALA A 176 33.94 19.00 13.45
C ALA A 176 35.01 19.02 14.56
N SER A 177 35.12 20.13 15.30
CA SER A 177 36.04 20.24 16.44
C SER A 177 35.70 19.22 17.52
N ALA A 178 34.42 19.16 17.93
CA ALA A 178 33.97 18.22 18.96
C ALA A 178 34.23 16.75 18.55
N ARG A 179 34.04 16.40 17.27
CA ARG A 179 34.38 15.07 16.75
C ARG A 179 35.88 14.78 16.79
N HIS A 180 36.72 15.77 16.47
CA HIS A 180 38.17 15.61 16.50
C HIS A 180 38.68 15.41 17.94
N ASP A 181 38.18 16.20 18.88
CA ASP A 181 38.54 16.08 20.30
C ASP A 181 38.12 14.72 20.87
N LEU A 182 36.90 14.28 20.55
CA LEU A 182 36.40 12.96 20.96
C LEU A 182 37.23 11.82 20.34
N ALA A 183 37.63 11.95 19.06
CA ALA A 183 38.45 10.95 18.40
C ALA A 183 39.85 10.84 19.04
N GLN A 184 40.47 11.95 19.43
CA GLN A 184 41.75 11.95 20.14
C GLN A 184 41.63 11.30 21.54
N GLN A 185 40.55 11.60 22.27
CA GLN A 185 40.27 10.96 23.56
C GLN A 185 40.10 9.45 23.40
N LEU A 186 39.28 9.03 22.44
CA LEU A 186 39.05 7.62 22.15
C LEU A 186 40.34 6.90 21.70
N GLU A 187 41.17 7.54 20.86
CA GLU A 187 42.45 6.97 20.45
C GLU A 187 43.39 6.76 21.64
N ALA A 188 43.42 7.72 22.59
CA ALA A 188 44.21 7.60 23.81
C ALA A 188 43.69 6.46 24.72
N GLU A 189 42.37 6.36 24.92
CA GLU A 189 41.74 5.29 25.69
C GLU A 189 42.00 3.91 25.07
N ILE A 190 41.84 3.77 23.75
CA ILE A 190 42.13 2.51 23.04
C ILE A 190 43.62 2.12 23.19
N LYS A 191 44.55 3.07 23.04
CA LYS A 191 45.99 2.79 23.22
C LYS A 191 46.30 2.35 24.65
N GLN A 192 45.64 2.91 25.65
CA GLN A 192 45.82 2.53 27.04
C GLN A 192 45.29 1.11 27.29
N GLU A 193 44.09 0.78 26.84
CA GLU A 193 43.54 -0.58 26.94
C GLU A 193 44.41 -1.62 26.20
N LEU A 194 44.94 -1.27 25.02
CA LEU A 194 45.86 -2.14 24.27
C LEU A 194 47.21 -2.36 24.99
N GLN A 195 47.70 -1.35 25.73
CA GLN A 195 48.88 -1.52 26.59
C GLN A 195 48.60 -2.46 27.77
N ASP A 196 47.44 -2.30 28.42
CA ASP A 196 47.01 -3.15 29.53
C ASP A 196 46.81 -4.62 29.10
N LEU A 197 46.51 -4.85 27.81
CA LEU A 197 46.44 -6.16 27.16
C LEU A 197 47.80 -6.71 26.65
N TYR A 198 48.93 -6.07 26.96
CA TYR A 198 50.28 -6.42 26.47
C TYR A 198 50.44 -6.41 24.92
N MET A 199 49.65 -5.58 24.22
CA MET A 199 49.67 -5.46 22.75
C MET A 199 50.34 -4.16 22.27
N GLU A 200 51.49 -3.79 22.87
CA GLU A 200 52.20 -2.51 22.71
C GLU A 200 52.65 -2.10 21.28
N LYS A 201 52.40 -2.92 20.24
CA LYS A 201 52.83 -2.66 18.86
C LYS A 201 51.77 -2.96 17.79
N ALA A 202 50.48 -2.80 18.10
CA ALA A 202 49.39 -2.85 17.13
C ALA A 202 49.04 -1.45 16.60
#